data_AF-A0AAD6IBZ1-F1
#
_entry.id   AF-A0AAD6IBZ1-F1
#
_cell.length_a   1.000
_cell.length_b   1.000
_cell.length_c   1.000
_cell.angle_alpha   90.00
_cell.angle_beta   90.00
_cell.angle_gamma   90.00
#
_symmetry.space_group_name_H-M   'P 1'
#
loop_
_entity.id
_entity.type
_entity.pdbx_description
1 polymer ?
#
loop_
_entity_poly.entity_id
_entity_poly.type
_entity_poly.pdbx_seq_one_letter_code
_entity_poly.pdbx_strand_id
1 'polypeptide(L)'
;MISPATLSVRLAPFKEYMFKRVPCVDFTSANFASLGSIIVPNSTAQTYWITGYNGPTPETQRVVNSVATQGTILPIEPPAVNSSWSVEFYGPTIVCDHVNHTLADYITQNVAQAINGSKMITEAGTPTFRMYDYLSWAPESEDPIDSTPFRQVQGNGSDTYTQRLVQLGPLLKDPDNPFVRVLTPAKPFIDGPPLSLFVAVFPHALEYTEYNKVVENVDSIVQKSTILRCLLHNASYQADLTYVNRDQTVNVTDRTVLNGVSFIEGVANTDFDKRIFSNISFIHNPQLMESLSYQSIMDAFGTLLVGSISTEIAVVINRKGSHNTSLSNTDSPNTTIASTTLMDTEEMRFIQSATSLGPKSPFVDYWNGRSVSSSSDSSLLLSKALEELFQNITFSLMSSKMFQ
;
A
#
# COMPACT_ATOMS: atom_id res chain seq x y z
N MET A 1 45.08 -56.01 30.39
CA MET A 1 43.77 -55.33 30.22
C MET A 1 44.00 -54.10 29.37
N ILE A 2 43.42 -54.06 28.17
CA ILE A 2 43.46 -52.89 27.28
C ILE A 2 42.06 -52.28 27.34
N SER A 3 41.94 -50.99 27.68
CA SER A 3 40.66 -50.29 27.69
C SER A 3 40.11 -50.17 26.26
N PRO A 4 38.79 -50.30 26.03
CA PRO A 4 38.22 -50.08 24.71
C PRO A 4 38.40 -48.61 24.32
N ALA A 5 39.03 -48.35 23.18
CA ALA A 5 39.16 -47.01 22.63
C ALA A 5 37.77 -46.49 22.21
N THR A 6 37.41 -45.30 22.68
CA THR A 6 36.17 -44.61 22.29
C THR A 6 36.35 -44.02 20.89
N LEU A 7 35.62 -44.54 19.91
CA LEU A 7 35.57 -43.99 18.55
C LEU A 7 34.70 -42.73 18.55
N SER A 8 35.31 -41.55 18.41
CA SER A 8 34.57 -40.31 18.18
C SER A 8 34.42 -40.06 16.68
N VAL A 9 33.23 -40.34 16.14
CA VAL A 9 32.89 -39.96 14.75
C VAL A 9 32.50 -38.49 14.75
N ARG A 10 33.36 -37.63 14.19
CA ARG A 10 32.99 -36.26 13.83
C ARG A 10 32.48 -36.28 12.40
N LEU A 11 31.18 -36.05 12.20
CA LEU A 11 30.64 -35.77 10.87
C LEU A 11 31.27 -34.47 10.38
N ALA A 12 32.14 -34.56 9.38
CA ALA A 12 32.62 -33.38 8.67
C ALA A 12 31.49 -32.88 7.76
N PRO A 13 31.14 -31.58 7.79
CA PRO A 13 30.15 -31.05 6.88
C PRO A 13 30.68 -31.18 5.44
N PHE A 14 29.99 -31.95 4.62
CA PHE A 14 30.25 -32.02 3.18
C PHE A 14 29.41 -30.93 2.50
N LYS A 15 30.06 -30.07 1.70
CA LYS A 15 29.38 -29.13 0.82
C LYS A 15 29.15 -29.83 -0.51
N GLU A 16 27.97 -30.39 -0.68
CA GLU A 16 27.52 -30.90 -1.98
C GLU A 16 26.92 -29.75 -2.78
N TYR A 17 27.42 -29.55 -4.00
CA TYR A 17 26.91 -28.58 -4.95
C TYR A 17 26.17 -29.33 -6.05
N MET A 18 24.93 -28.95 -6.34
CA MET A 18 24.11 -29.58 -7.36
C MET A 18 23.31 -28.52 -8.11
N PHE A 19 23.24 -28.64 -9.44
CA PHE A 19 22.37 -27.80 -10.25
C PHE A 19 20.90 -28.20 -10.03
N LYS A 20 20.10 -27.26 -9.52
CA LYS A 20 18.66 -27.40 -9.28
C LYS A 20 17.94 -26.16 -9.81
N ARG A 21 16.68 -26.33 -10.20
CA ARG A 21 15.80 -25.17 -10.38
C ARG A 21 15.52 -24.58 -9.00
N VAL A 22 15.76 -23.29 -8.87
CA VAL A 22 15.45 -22.52 -7.67
C VAL A 22 14.15 -21.76 -7.91
N PRO A 23 13.33 -21.54 -6.88
CA PRO A 23 12.16 -20.68 -6.99
C PRO A 23 12.56 -19.28 -7.48
N CYS A 24 11.89 -18.80 -8.52
CA CYS A 24 12.05 -17.45 -9.05
C CYS A 24 10.69 -16.99 -9.57
N VAL A 25 10.40 -15.71 -9.41
CA VAL A 25 9.13 -15.12 -9.84
C VAL A 25 9.18 -14.85 -11.35
N ASP A 26 8.16 -15.26 -12.10
CA ASP A 26 7.94 -14.90 -13.50
C ASP A 26 7.00 -13.70 -13.62
N PHE A 27 7.54 -12.49 -13.50
CA PHE A 27 6.76 -11.25 -13.66
C PHE A 27 6.24 -11.03 -15.08
N THR A 28 6.68 -11.82 -16.07
CA THR A 28 6.21 -11.71 -17.45
C THR A 28 4.91 -12.50 -17.71
N SER A 29 4.32 -13.07 -16.65
CA SER A 29 3.07 -13.82 -16.69
C SER A 29 1.83 -12.97 -16.40
N ALA A 30 0.67 -13.39 -16.91
CA ALA A 30 -0.64 -12.79 -16.63
C ALA A 30 -1.24 -13.21 -15.26
N ASN A 31 -0.50 -13.99 -14.48
CA ASN A 31 -1.02 -14.57 -13.23
C ASN A 31 -1.20 -13.54 -12.10
N PHE A 32 -0.61 -12.36 -12.22
CA PHE A 32 -0.68 -11.32 -11.19
C PHE A 32 -1.92 -10.44 -11.30
N ALA A 33 -2.38 -10.17 -12.52
CA ALA A 33 -3.40 -9.17 -12.82
C ALA A 33 -4.68 -9.82 -13.39
N SER A 34 -5.82 -9.35 -12.92
CA SER A 34 -7.11 -9.63 -13.55
C SER A 34 -7.29 -8.69 -14.74
N LEU A 35 -7.58 -9.24 -15.92
CA LEU A 35 -7.74 -8.50 -17.16
C LEU A 35 -9.14 -8.71 -17.73
N GLY A 36 -9.76 -7.65 -18.24
CA GLY A 36 -11.07 -7.69 -18.87
C GLY A 36 -10.98 -7.30 -20.34
N SER A 37 -11.44 -8.16 -21.24
CA SER A 37 -11.38 -7.89 -22.69
C SER A 37 -12.76 -7.67 -23.29
N ILE A 38 -12.87 -6.66 -24.16
CA ILE A 38 -14.04 -6.43 -25.01
C ILE A 38 -13.60 -6.61 -26.46
N ILE A 39 -14.38 -7.37 -27.21
CA ILE A 39 -14.18 -7.61 -28.64
C ILE A 39 -15.33 -6.94 -29.39
N VAL A 40 -15.01 -6.05 -30.33
CA VAL A 40 -16.01 -5.44 -31.23
C VAL A 40 -15.73 -5.89 -32.66
N PRO A 41 -16.65 -6.63 -33.31
CA PRO A 41 -16.53 -6.97 -34.71
C PRO A 41 -16.79 -5.74 -35.59
N ASN A 42 -15.87 -5.46 -36.52
CA ASN A 42 -16.07 -4.43 -37.55
C ASN A 42 -16.73 -5.06 -38.80
N SER A 43 -17.50 -4.26 -39.55
CA SER A 43 -18.17 -4.66 -40.79
C SER A 43 -17.22 -5.10 -41.91
N THR A 44 -15.91 -4.87 -41.75
CA THR A 44 -14.83 -5.24 -42.67
C THR A 44 -14.12 -6.56 -42.33
N ALA A 45 -14.69 -7.39 -41.45
CA ALA A 45 -14.09 -8.64 -40.93
C ALA A 45 -12.82 -8.45 -40.07
N GLN A 46 -12.46 -7.21 -39.73
CA GLN A 46 -11.42 -6.91 -38.74
C GLN A 46 -12.00 -6.97 -37.33
N THR A 47 -11.29 -7.61 -36.42
CA THR A 47 -11.70 -7.74 -35.01
C THR A 47 -10.93 -6.73 -34.18
N TYR A 48 -11.63 -5.76 -33.59
CA TYR A 48 -11.07 -4.88 -32.58
C TYR A 48 -11.16 -5.56 -31.22
N TRP A 49 -10.10 -5.45 -30.43
CA TRP A 49 -10.16 -5.76 -29.02
C TRP A 49 -9.46 -4.68 -28.19
N ILE A 50 -10.01 -4.48 -27.00
CA ILE A 50 -9.42 -3.72 -25.91
C ILE A 50 -9.40 -4.63 -24.69
N THR A 51 -8.26 -4.67 -24.01
CA THR A 51 -8.10 -5.38 -22.74
C THR A 51 -7.70 -4.40 -21.67
N GLY A 52 -8.56 -4.21 -20.67
CA GLY A 52 -8.33 -3.35 -19.52
C GLY A 52 -7.77 -4.11 -18.32
N TYR A 53 -7.01 -3.40 -17.49
CA TYR A 53 -6.64 -3.83 -16.16
C TYR A 53 -7.84 -3.71 -15.21
N ASN A 54 -8.20 -4.78 -14.51
CA ASN A 54 -9.34 -4.80 -13.58
C ASN A 54 -8.92 -4.79 -12.11
N GLY A 55 -7.65 -5.04 -11.80
CA GLY A 55 -7.16 -5.19 -10.43
C GLY A 55 -6.27 -6.43 -10.24
N PRO A 56 -5.81 -6.69 -9.00
CA PRO A 56 -5.00 -7.85 -8.69
C PRO A 56 -5.79 -9.17 -8.71
N THR A 57 -5.10 -10.28 -8.98
CA THR A 57 -5.69 -11.60 -8.79
C THR A 57 -5.85 -11.93 -7.30
N PRO A 58 -6.77 -12.85 -6.93
CA PRO A 58 -6.94 -13.25 -5.54
C PRO A 58 -5.66 -13.79 -4.90
N GLU A 59 -4.79 -14.46 -5.67
CA GLU A 59 -3.52 -14.99 -5.17
C GLU A 59 -2.51 -13.86 -4.88
N THR A 60 -2.45 -12.82 -5.73
CA THR A 60 -1.64 -11.62 -5.47
C THR A 60 -2.10 -10.95 -4.18
N GLN A 61 -3.42 -10.74 -4.03
CA GLN A 61 -3.99 -10.16 -2.81
C GLN A 61 -3.72 -11.02 -1.57
N ARG A 62 -3.80 -12.36 -1.70
CA ARG A 62 -3.53 -13.29 -0.61
C ARG A 62 -2.09 -13.15 -0.12
N VAL A 63 -1.11 -13.15 -1.02
CA VAL A 63 0.31 -13.00 -0.65
C VAL A 63 0.53 -11.65 0.03
N VAL A 64 0.06 -10.56 -0.57
CA VAL A 64 0.20 -9.21 -0.03
C VAL A 64 -0.40 -9.09 1.38
N ASN A 65 -1.64 -9.52 1.57
CA ASN A 65 -2.32 -9.47 2.88
C ASN A 65 -1.63 -10.34 3.94
N SER A 66 -1.14 -11.52 3.53
CA SER A 66 -0.48 -12.46 4.45
C SER A 66 0.84 -11.89 4.96
N VAL A 67 1.61 -11.25 4.08
CA VAL A 67 2.89 -10.63 4.45
C VAL A 67 2.67 -9.36 5.25
N ALA A 68 1.71 -8.51 4.88
CA ALA A 68 1.39 -7.30 5.63
C ALA A 68 1.00 -7.58 7.09
N THR A 69 0.20 -8.63 7.29
CA THR A 69 -0.22 -9.07 8.63
C THR A 69 0.94 -9.69 9.42
N GLN A 70 1.81 -10.47 8.79
CA GLN A 70 2.90 -11.19 9.48
C GLN A 70 4.18 -10.36 9.64
N GLY A 71 4.42 -9.39 8.76
CA GLY A 71 5.67 -8.63 8.64
C GLY A 71 6.84 -9.41 8.06
N THR A 72 6.69 -10.71 7.78
CA THR A 72 7.78 -11.59 7.36
C THR A 72 7.53 -12.21 5.98
N ILE A 73 8.61 -12.59 5.30
CA ILE A 73 8.56 -13.29 4.02
C ILE A 73 7.87 -14.66 4.20
N LEU A 74 6.91 -14.99 3.32
CA LEU A 74 6.23 -16.28 3.35
C LEU A 74 7.20 -17.45 3.09
N PRO A 75 6.93 -18.66 3.61
CA PRO A 75 7.78 -19.82 3.36
C PRO A 75 7.89 -20.15 1.86
N ILE A 76 9.12 -20.21 1.36
CA ILE A 76 9.50 -20.54 -0.02
C ILE A 76 9.93 -22.02 -0.04
N GLU A 77 9.41 -22.79 -1.00
CA GLU A 77 9.76 -24.21 -1.13
C GLU A 77 11.24 -24.34 -1.54
N PRO A 78 12.13 -24.91 -0.69
CA PRO A 78 13.55 -24.95 -0.99
C PRO A 78 13.85 -25.99 -2.09
N PRO A 79 14.90 -25.81 -2.90
CA PRO A 79 15.28 -26.74 -3.97
C PRO A 79 15.73 -28.12 -3.45
N ALA A 80 16.18 -28.18 -2.19
CA ALA A 80 16.50 -29.39 -1.46
C ALA A 80 16.38 -29.17 0.07
N VAL A 81 16.27 -30.25 0.84
CA VAL A 81 16.32 -30.20 2.30
C VAL A 81 17.68 -29.67 2.75
N ASN A 82 17.70 -28.73 3.70
CA ASN A 82 18.92 -28.14 4.25
C ASN A 82 19.85 -27.57 3.17
N SER A 83 19.34 -26.59 2.41
CA SER A 83 20.04 -26.01 1.27
C SER A 83 20.19 -24.50 1.39
N SER A 84 21.15 -23.96 0.66
CA SER A 84 21.34 -22.53 0.47
C SER A 84 21.55 -22.25 -1.00
N TRP A 85 20.95 -21.18 -1.50
CA TRP A 85 21.04 -20.78 -2.89
C TRP A 85 21.00 -19.26 -3.01
N SER A 86 21.59 -18.75 -4.08
CA SER A 86 21.52 -17.33 -4.43
C SER A 86 20.57 -17.16 -5.61
N VAL A 87 19.83 -16.05 -5.62
CA VAL A 87 18.94 -15.67 -6.71
C VAL A 87 19.24 -14.24 -7.13
N GLU A 88 19.20 -14.02 -8.44
CA GLU A 88 19.28 -12.71 -9.05
C GLU A 88 18.05 -12.55 -9.96
N PHE A 89 17.27 -11.50 -9.76
CA PHE A 89 16.05 -11.27 -10.53
C PHE A 89 15.66 -9.79 -10.54
N TYR A 90 14.86 -9.40 -11.53
CA TYR A 90 14.22 -8.09 -11.59
C TYR A 90 12.83 -8.17 -10.96
N GLY A 91 12.49 -7.23 -10.11
CA GLY A 91 11.22 -7.19 -9.39
C GLY A 91 10.79 -5.77 -9.03
N PRO A 92 9.55 -5.59 -8.56
CA PRO A 92 9.09 -4.29 -8.14
C PRO A 92 9.73 -3.90 -6.81
N THR A 93 9.89 -2.60 -6.60
CA THR A 93 10.19 -2.00 -5.29
C THR A 93 9.40 -0.71 -5.17
N ILE A 94 9.17 -0.27 -3.94
CA ILE A 94 8.78 1.13 -3.70
C ILE A 94 9.94 1.91 -3.10
N VAL A 95 9.92 3.22 -3.34
CA VAL A 95 10.78 4.20 -2.68
C VAL A 95 9.89 5.24 -2.03
N CYS A 96 10.00 5.42 -0.72
CA CYS A 96 9.11 6.27 0.06
C CYS A 96 9.87 7.45 0.65
N ASP A 97 9.70 8.62 0.03
CA ASP A 97 10.35 9.85 0.46
C ASP A 97 9.36 10.84 1.08
N HIS A 98 9.87 11.73 1.93
CA HIS A 98 9.10 12.88 2.39
C HIS A 98 8.76 13.78 1.20
N VAL A 99 7.51 14.24 1.15
CA VAL A 99 7.11 15.24 0.17
C VAL A 99 7.85 16.55 0.40
N ASN A 100 8.05 17.34 -0.66
CA ASN A 100 8.65 18.66 -0.52
C ASN A 100 7.74 19.60 0.30
N HIS A 101 8.33 20.66 0.86
CA HIS A 101 7.61 21.60 1.73
C HIS A 101 6.38 22.22 1.05
N THR A 102 6.49 22.62 -0.21
CA THR A 102 5.36 23.20 -0.95
C THR A 102 4.17 22.25 -1.05
N LEU A 103 4.41 20.98 -1.40
CA LEU A 103 3.35 19.97 -1.49
C LEU A 103 2.81 19.59 -0.11
N ALA A 104 3.67 19.53 0.91
CA ALA A 104 3.24 19.36 2.30
C ALA A 104 2.26 20.47 2.72
N ASP A 105 2.55 21.73 2.38
CA ASP A 105 1.69 22.87 2.70
C ASP A 105 0.33 22.75 1.99
N TYR A 106 0.31 22.37 0.69
CA TYR A 106 -0.94 22.11 -0.03
C TYR A 106 -1.77 20.98 0.60
N ILE A 107 -1.11 19.87 0.96
CA ILE A 107 -1.77 18.72 1.58
C ILE A 107 -2.33 19.09 2.95
N THR A 108 -1.53 19.71 3.82
CA THR A 108 -1.97 20.09 5.16
C THR A 108 -3.09 21.13 5.13
N GLN A 109 -3.03 22.11 4.22
CA GLN A 109 -4.11 23.06 4.01
C GLN A 109 -5.40 22.36 3.54
N ASN A 110 -5.31 21.42 2.60
CA ASN A 110 -6.46 20.65 2.14
C ASN A 110 -7.08 19.78 3.25
N VAL A 111 -6.25 19.17 4.10
CA VAL A 111 -6.70 18.40 5.26
C VAL A 111 -7.38 19.32 6.28
N ALA A 112 -6.78 20.48 6.61
CA ALA A 112 -7.38 21.47 7.52
C ALA A 112 -8.74 21.98 7.02
N GLN A 113 -8.87 22.22 5.71
CA GLN A 113 -10.13 22.58 5.08
C GLN A 113 -11.17 21.45 5.16
N ALA A 114 -10.78 20.20 4.92
CA ALA A 114 -11.67 19.05 5.05
C ALA A 114 -12.13 18.83 6.50
N ILE A 115 -11.23 19.02 7.46
CA ILE A 115 -11.53 19.00 8.90
C ILE A 115 -12.57 20.07 9.23
N ASN A 116 -12.37 21.32 8.80
CA ASN A 116 -13.34 22.40 9.00
C ASN A 116 -14.69 22.14 8.32
N GLY A 117 -14.68 21.59 7.11
CA GLY A 117 -15.87 21.21 6.36
C GLY A 117 -16.63 20.01 6.93
N SER A 118 -16.00 19.22 7.81
CA SER A 118 -16.64 18.07 8.48
C SER A 118 -17.60 18.45 9.60
N LYS A 119 -17.66 19.74 9.96
CA LYS A 119 -18.54 20.23 11.02
C LYS A 119 -20.01 20.05 10.62
N MET A 120 -20.70 19.18 11.34
CA MET A 120 -22.13 18.91 11.12
C MET A 120 -22.92 19.02 12.42
N ILE A 121 -24.23 19.20 12.31
CA ILE A 121 -25.17 19.06 13.43
C ILE A 121 -25.99 17.81 13.12
N THR A 122 -25.91 16.80 13.99
CA THR A 122 -26.70 15.57 13.83
C THR A 122 -28.20 15.86 14.01
N GLU A 123 -29.06 14.91 13.60
CA GLU A 123 -30.52 15.02 13.80
C GLU A 123 -30.90 15.23 15.28
N ALA A 124 -30.06 14.78 16.21
CA ALA A 124 -30.21 14.99 17.64
C ALA A 124 -29.79 16.40 18.12
N GLY A 125 -29.41 17.30 17.21
CA GLY A 125 -28.92 18.65 17.52
C GLY A 125 -27.52 18.68 18.13
N THR A 126 -26.76 17.59 18.00
CA THR A 126 -25.42 17.44 18.61
C THR A 126 -24.37 17.79 17.55
N PRO A 127 -23.52 18.81 17.76
CA PRO A 127 -22.49 19.14 16.79
C PRO A 127 -21.41 18.05 16.81
N THR A 128 -21.01 17.62 15.62
CA THR A 128 -19.95 16.64 15.39
C THR A 128 -18.82 17.23 14.54
N PHE A 129 -17.65 16.62 14.66
CA PHE A 129 -16.43 17.07 14.01
C PHE A 129 -15.51 15.88 13.76
N ARG A 130 -14.85 15.82 12.61
CA ARG A 130 -13.95 14.71 12.25
C ARG A 130 -12.51 15.22 12.08
N MET A 131 -11.59 14.54 12.76
CA MET A 131 -10.15 14.72 12.62
C MET A 131 -9.54 13.46 12.00
N TYR A 132 -8.42 13.61 11.32
CA TYR A 132 -7.74 12.50 10.66
C TYR A 132 -6.41 12.24 11.34
N ASP A 133 -6.24 11.03 11.87
CA ASP A 133 -5.01 10.58 12.52
C ASP A 133 -4.05 9.98 11.48
N TYR A 134 -4.64 9.30 10.48
CA TYR A 134 -3.96 8.69 9.35
C TYR A 134 -4.76 8.91 8.06
N LEU A 135 -4.06 9.18 6.96
CA LEU A 135 -4.60 9.24 5.61
C LEU A 135 -3.68 8.51 4.64
N SER A 136 -4.27 7.76 3.70
CA SER A 136 -3.56 7.31 2.52
C SER A 136 -4.46 7.37 1.29
N TRP A 137 -3.88 7.79 0.17
CA TRP A 137 -4.56 8.04 -1.09
C TRP A 137 -3.57 7.99 -2.25
N ALA A 138 -4.06 7.74 -3.45
CA ALA A 138 -3.30 7.98 -4.68
C ALA A 138 -3.60 9.38 -5.26
N PRO A 139 -2.61 10.05 -5.89
CA PRO A 139 -2.87 11.30 -6.59
C PRO A 139 -3.69 11.06 -7.85
N GLU A 140 -4.33 12.09 -8.42
CA GLU A 140 -4.92 12.00 -9.76
C GLU A 140 -3.95 12.41 -10.87
N SER A 141 -3.07 13.36 -10.61
CA SER A 141 -2.05 13.84 -11.54
C SER A 141 -0.78 14.25 -10.77
N GLU A 142 0.25 14.73 -11.46
CA GLU A 142 1.42 15.30 -10.80
C GLU A 142 1.19 16.73 -10.30
N ASP A 143 0.05 17.34 -10.63
CA ASP A 143 -0.28 18.67 -10.15
C ASP A 143 -0.47 18.66 -8.62
N PRO A 144 0.07 19.64 -7.88
CA PRO A 144 -0.04 19.68 -6.43
C PRO A 144 -1.49 19.63 -5.92
N ILE A 145 -2.44 20.22 -6.66
CA ILE A 145 -3.87 20.25 -6.32
C ILE A 145 -4.50 18.85 -6.45
N ASP A 146 -4.10 18.09 -7.45
CA ASP A 146 -4.60 16.73 -7.68
C ASP A 146 -3.87 15.68 -6.83
N SER A 147 -2.80 16.09 -6.17
CA SER A 147 -2.03 15.30 -5.22
C SER A 147 -2.57 15.40 -3.77
N THR A 148 -3.60 16.21 -3.51
CA THR A 148 -4.18 16.35 -2.17
C THR A 148 -5.19 15.23 -1.83
N PRO A 149 -5.37 14.89 -0.53
CA PRO A 149 -6.21 13.75 -0.11
C PRO A 149 -7.71 13.95 -0.33
N PHE A 150 -8.21 15.19 -0.38
CA PHE A 150 -9.63 15.48 -0.51
C PHE A 150 -9.93 16.29 -1.76
N ARG A 151 -10.98 15.87 -2.49
CA ARG A 151 -11.61 16.68 -3.53
C ARG A 151 -12.71 17.54 -2.90
N GLN A 152 -12.69 18.83 -3.21
CA GLN A 152 -13.80 19.73 -2.93
C GLN A 152 -14.94 19.49 -3.91
N VAL A 153 -16.13 19.20 -3.40
CA VAL A 153 -17.37 19.10 -4.16
C VAL A 153 -18.22 20.31 -3.82
N GLN A 154 -18.41 21.19 -4.80
CA GLN A 154 -19.16 22.43 -4.60
C GLN A 154 -20.66 22.10 -4.54
N GLY A 155 -21.23 22.13 -3.33
CA GLY A 155 -22.66 21.99 -3.09
C GLY A 155 -23.36 23.35 -3.05
N ASN A 156 -24.69 23.35 -3.19
CA ASN A 156 -25.56 24.54 -3.22
C ASN A 156 -25.70 25.27 -1.85
N GLY A 157 -24.60 25.40 -1.09
CA GLY A 157 -24.58 26.12 0.20
C GLY A 157 -23.52 25.65 1.23
N SER A 158 -22.77 24.59 0.95
CA SER A 158 -21.63 24.15 1.78
C SER A 158 -20.64 23.38 0.89
N ASP A 159 -19.36 23.71 0.99
CA ASP A 159 -18.29 22.91 0.39
C ASP A 159 -18.20 21.57 1.14
N THR A 160 -18.37 20.46 0.42
CA THR A 160 -18.15 19.13 0.98
C THR A 160 -16.82 18.58 0.50
N TYR A 161 -16.09 17.92 1.40
CA TYR A 161 -14.78 17.33 1.08
C TYR A 161 -14.93 15.83 1.02
N THR A 162 -14.60 15.24 -0.13
CA THR A 162 -14.65 13.79 -0.33
C THR A 162 -13.23 13.26 -0.40
N GLN A 163 -12.91 12.29 0.46
CA GLN A 163 -11.60 11.63 0.44
C GLN A 163 -11.39 10.89 -0.87
N ARG A 164 -10.19 10.99 -1.44
CA ARG A 164 -9.76 10.16 -2.56
C ARG A 164 -9.47 8.74 -2.06
N LEU A 165 -10.24 7.78 -2.58
CA LEU A 165 -10.15 6.36 -2.21
C LEU A 165 -9.64 5.49 -3.36
N VAL A 166 -9.02 6.11 -4.36
CA VAL A 166 -8.38 5.39 -5.46
C VAL A 166 -7.11 4.72 -4.92
N GLN A 167 -6.96 3.43 -5.20
CA GLN A 167 -5.84 2.60 -4.71
C GLN A 167 -4.50 2.96 -5.36
N LEU A 168 -4.54 3.41 -6.61
CA LEU A 168 -3.36 3.66 -7.45
C LEU A 168 -3.53 4.90 -8.32
N GLY A 169 -2.43 5.63 -8.51
CA GLY A 169 -2.39 6.83 -9.34
C GLY A 169 -0.95 7.32 -9.50
N PRO A 170 -0.71 8.39 -10.25
CA PRO A 170 -1.70 9.26 -10.88
C PRO A 170 -2.51 8.58 -11.99
N LEU A 171 -3.82 8.83 -11.98
CA LEU A 171 -4.72 8.44 -13.06
C LEU A 171 -4.80 9.58 -14.08
N LEU A 172 -3.94 9.55 -15.11
CA LEU A 172 -3.90 10.57 -16.17
C LEU A 172 -5.28 10.75 -16.84
N LYS A 173 -6.10 11.69 -16.37
CA LYS A 173 -7.42 11.98 -16.96
C LYS A 173 -7.26 12.96 -18.10
N ASP A 174 -7.42 12.47 -19.33
CA ASP A 174 -7.78 13.33 -20.45
C ASP A 174 -9.33 13.39 -20.52
N PRO A 175 -9.95 14.53 -20.21
CA PRO A 175 -11.40 14.68 -20.26
C PRO A 175 -11.95 14.60 -21.70
N ASP A 176 -11.12 14.86 -22.72
CA ASP A 176 -11.53 14.86 -24.13
C ASP A 176 -11.35 13.48 -24.79
N ASN A 177 -10.53 12.60 -24.20
CA ASN A 177 -10.30 11.26 -24.74
C ASN A 177 -10.17 10.20 -23.62
N PRO A 178 -11.24 9.41 -23.35
CA PRO A 178 -11.21 8.35 -22.36
C PRO A 178 -10.28 7.18 -22.73
N PHE A 179 -9.72 7.15 -23.95
CA PHE A 179 -8.82 6.10 -24.44
C PHE A 179 -7.34 6.52 -24.47
N VAL A 180 -6.95 7.69 -23.93
CA VAL A 180 -5.53 8.12 -23.90
C VAL A 180 -4.61 7.12 -23.21
N ARG A 181 -5.14 6.33 -22.26
CA ARG A 181 -4.38 5.42 -21.41
C ARG A 181 -4.37 3.97 -21.90
N VAL A 182 -4.87 3.74 -23.11
CA VAL A 182 -4.84 2.43 -23.76
C VAL A 182 -3.62 2.37 -24.66
N LEU A 183 -2.71 1.44 -24.38
CA LEU A 183 -1.57 1.18 -25.26
C LEU A 183 -2.06 0.73 -26.63
N THR A 184 -1.65 1.42 -27.69
CA THR A 184 -2.01 1.09 -29.08
C THR A 184 -0.76 0.71 -29.86
N PRO A 185 -0.89 0.10 -31.05
CA PRO A 185 0.27 -0.20 -31.88
C PRO A 185 1.12 1.03 -32.23
N ALA A 186 0.53 2.23 -32.26
CA ALA A 186 1.26 3.46 -32.54
C ALA A 186 1.84 4.14 -31.29
N LYS A 187 1.42 3.72 -30.08
CA LYS A 187 1.94 4.15 -28.78
C LYS A 187 2.14 2.92 -27.88
N PRO A 188 3.20 2.13 -28.13
CA PRO A 188 3.42 0.85 -27.44
C PRO A 188 4.00 1.00 -26.03
N PHE A 189 4.33 2.22 -25.59
CA PHE A 189 4.84 2.52 -24.26
C PHE A 189 4.15 3.75 -23.68
N ILE A 190 4.01 3.76 -22.35
CA ILE A 190 3.44 4.89 -21.61
C ILE A 190 4.59 5.74 -21.07
N ASP A 191 4.86 6.86 -21.74
CA ASP A 191 5.55 7.97 -21.10
C ASP A 191 4.58 8.56 -20.08
N GLY A 192 4.93 8.43 -18.79
CA GLY A 192 4.07 8.88 -17.71
C GLY A 192 4.81 8.90 -16.39
N PRO A 193 4.27 9.62 -15.40
CA PRO A 193 4.82 9.61 -14.05
C PRO A 193 4.71 8.21 -13.43
N PRO A 194 5.66 7.82 -12.57
CA PRO A 194 5.59 6.56 -11.85
C PRO A 194 4.33 6.47 -11.00
N LEU A 195 3.79 5.25 -10.89
CA LEU A 195 2.75 4.92 -9.92
C LEU A 195 3.18 5.32 -8.53
N SER A 196 2.26 5.90 -7.78
CA SER A 196 2.54 6.49 -6.49
C SER A 196 1.36 6.39 -5.53
N LEU A 197 1.70 6.33 -4.25
CA LEU A 197 0.77 6.32 -3.13
C LEU A 197 1.27 7.30 -2.07
N PHE A 198 0.38 8.11 -1.52
CA PHE A 198 0.67 8.96 -0.38
C PHE A 198 0.25 8.28 0.92
N VAL A 199 1.04 8.52 1.95
CA VAL A 199 0.74 8.12 3.33
C VAL A 199 1.02 9.31 4.22
N ALA A 200 0.06 9.71 5.04
CA ALA A 200 0.16 10.83 5.95
C ALA A 200 -0.30 10.46 7.36
N VAL A 201 0.46 10.93 8.34
CA VAL A 201 0.19 10.72 9.77
C VAL A 201 0.20 12.07 10.50
N PHE A 202 -0.80 12.29 11.35
CA PHE A 202 -1.05 13.56 12.03
C PHE A 202 -0.98 13.39 13.55
N PRO A 203 0.22 13.50 14.16
CA PRO A 203 0.42 13.16 15.57
C PRO A 203 -0.36 14.04 16.55
N HIS A 204 -0.67 15.29 16.17
CA HIS A 204 -1.39 16.24 17.01
C HIS A 204 -2.92 16.09 16.93
N ALA A 205 -3.45 15.23 16.06
CA ALA A 205 -4.91 15.04 15.91
C ALA A 205 -5.58 14.51 17.19
N LEU A 206 -4.87 13.69 17.98
CA LEU A 206 -5.40 13.13 19.22
C LEU A 206 -5.14 13.97 20.48
N GLU A 207 -4.39 15.06 20.37
CA GLU A 207 -4.12 15.94 21.52
C GLU A 207 -5.37 16.75 21.94
N TYR A 208 -6.31 16.93 21.00
CA TYR A 208 -7.50 17.74 21.21
C TYR A 208 -8.74 16.87 21.34
N THR A 209 -9.20 16.65 22.58
CA THR A 209 -10.41 15.85 22.88
C THR A 209 -11.66 16.69 23.13
N GLU A 210 -11.52 18.01 23.20
CA GLU A 210 -12.62 18.96 23.41
C GLU A 210 -12.98 19.70 22.12
N TYR A 211 -14.25 19.65 21.74
CA TYR A 211 -14.75 20.25 20.50
C TYR A 211 -14.32 21.72 20.28
N ASN A 212 -14.43 22.58 21.30
CA ASN A 212 -14.09 24.00 21.15
C ASN A 212 -12.60 24.21 20.86
N LYS A 213 -11.73 23.44 21.54
CA LYS A 213 -10.29 23.51 21.33
C LYS A 213 -9.90 23.05 19.94
N VAL A 214 -10.56 22.01 19.44
CA VAL A 214 -10.33 21.50 18.08
C VAL A 214 -10.68 22.57 17.03
N VAL A 215 -11.84 23.19 17.15
CA VAL A 215 -12.31 24.21 16.19
C VAL A 215 -11.39 25.43 16.15
N GLU A 216 -10.84 25.84 17.30
CA GLU A 216 -9.92 26.98 17.39
C GLU A 216 -8.51 26.66 16.89
N ASN A 217 -8.13 25.38 16.81
CA ASN A 217 -6.74 24.94 16.60
C ASN A 217 -6.58 23.94 15.44
N VAL A 218 -7.42 24.02 14.40
CA VAL A 218 -7.33 23.11 13.24
C VAL A 218 -5.95 23.14 12.58
N ASP A 219 -5.31 24.31 12.50
CA ASP A 219 -3.99 24.44 11.91
C ASP A 219 -2.90 23.72 12.72
N SER A 220 -3.03 23.65 14.05
CA SER A 220 -2.04 22.92 14.88
C SER A 220 -2.21 21.41 14.79
N ILE A 221 -3.40 20.92 14.48
CA ILE A 221 -3.68 19.48 14.29
C ILE A 221 -2.86 18.91 13.12
N VAL A 222 -2.72 19.68 12.04
CA VAL A 222 -2.01 19.24 10.83
C VAL A 222 -0.51 19.55 10.84
N GLN A 223 -0.03 20.29 11.86
CA GLN A 223 1.39 20.60 12.03
C GLN A 223 2.21 19.34 12.33
N LYS A 224 3.50 19.40 12.00
CA LYS A 224 4.47 18.30 12.22
C LYS A 224 3.97 16.94 11.71
N SER A 225 3.16 16.97 10.66
CA SER A 225 2.69 15.76 10.00
C SER A 225 3.83 15.07 9.27
N THR A 226 3.81 13.74 9.27
CA THR A 226 4.68 12.96 8.41
C THR A 226 3.91 12.63 7.14
N ILE A 227 4.36 13.17 6.00
CA ILE A 227 3.72 12.96 4.69
C ILE A 227 4.75 12.35 3.75
N LEU A 228 4.48 11.14 3.31
CA LEU A 228 5.34 10.33 2.44
C LEU A 228 4.69 10.16 1.07
N ARG A 229 5.50 10.18 0.02
CA ARG A 229 5.14 9.74 -1.34
C ARG A 229 5.96 8.50 -1.67
N CYS A 230 5.27 7.37 -1.83
CA CYS A 230 5.86 6.10 -2.23
C CYS A 230 5.71 5.92 -3.73
N LEU A 231 6.82 5.82 -4.47
CA LEU A 231 6.85 5.60 -5.91
C LEU A 231 7.17 4.15 -6.24
N LEU A 232 6.50 3.58 -7.25
CA LEU A 232 6.78 2.23 -7.76
C LEU A 232 7.91 2.27 -8.79
N HIS A 233 8.94 1.45 -8.55
CA HIS A 233 10.09 1.30 -9.41
C HIS A 233 10.32 -0.17 -9.78
N ASN A 234 10.96 -0.40 -10.93
CA ASN A 234 11.66 -1.63 -11.19
C ASN A 234 12.98 -1.63 -10.39
N ALA A 235 13.42 -2.77 -9.90
CA ALA A 235 14.70 -2.95 -9.24
C ALA A 235 15.33 -4.31 -9.59
N SER A 236 16.66 -4.35 -9.61
CA SER A 236 17.40 -5.61 -9.62
C SER A 236 17.72 -6.03 -8.18
N TYR A 237 17.46 -7.30 -7.87
CA TYR A 237 17.72 -7.89 -6.57
C TYR A 237 18.79 -8.98 -6.69
N GLN A 238 19.72 -8.98 -5.74
CA GLN A 238 20.57 -10.11 -5.44
C GLN A 238 20.31 -10.53 -4.00
N ALA A 239 20.00 -11.82 -3.80
CA ALA A 239 19.68 -12.33 -2.47
C ALA A 239 20.22 -13.75 -2.25
N ASP A 240 20.62 -14.01 -1.01
CA ASP A 240 21.01 -15.33 -0.52
C ASP A 240 19.90 -15.89 0.36
N LEU A 241 19.41 -17.07 -0.01
CA LEU A 241 18.40 -17.80 0.72
C LEU A 241 19.04 -19.00 1.40
N THR A 242 18.70 -19.21 2.67
CA THR A 242 19.06 -20.44 3.38
C THR A 242 17.82 -21.07 3.98
N TYR A 243 17.74 -22.38 3.88
CA TYR A 243 16.70 -23.17 4.47
C TYR A 243 17.34 -24.29 5.26
N VAL A 244 17.38 -24.19 6.59
CA VAL A 244 18.03 -25.18 7.47
C VAL A 244 17.07 -25.56 8.58
N ASN A 245 16.77 -26.85 8.73
CA ASN A 245 15.89 -27.38 9.76
C ASN A 245 14.51 -26.70 9.82
N ARG A 246 13.96 -26.38 8.64
CA ARG A 246 12.69 -25.65 8.47
C ARG A 246 12.72 -24.16 8.82
N ASP A 247 13.89 -23.63 9.12
CA ASP A 247 14.09 -22.20 9.30
C ASP A 247 14.54 -21.58 7.97
N GLN A 248 13.86 -20.52 7.54
CA GLN A 248 14.13 -19.81 6.30
C GLN A 248 14.74 -18.45 6.63
N THR A 249 15.88 -18.15 6.02
CA THR A 249 16.46 -16.81 6.03
C THR A 249 16.62 -16.30 4.61
N VAL A 250 16.19 -15.07 4.35
CA VAL A 250 16.41 -14.38 3.07
C VAL A 250 17.26 -13.14 3.38
N ASN A 251 18.45 -13.07 2.80
CA ASN A 251 19.35 -11.94 2.97
C ASN A 251 19.54 -11.25 1.62
N VAL A 252 18.98 -10.05 1.47
CA VAL A 252 19.17 -9.23 0.26
C VAL A 252 20.55 -8.60 0.34
N THR A 253 21.45 -9.03 -0.54
CA THR A 253 22.85 -8.59 -0.56
C THR A 253 23.03 -7.33 -1.40
N ASP A 254 22.25 -7.19 -2.48
CA ASP A 254 22.19 -5.99 -3.30
C ASP A 254 20.78 -5.70 -3.79
N ARG A 255 20.44 -4.41 -3.85
CA ARG A 255 19.18 -3.89 -4.41
C ARG A 255 19.48 -2.60 -5.15
N THR A 256 19.36 -2.65 -6.47
CA THR A 256 19.53 -1.46 -7.31
C THR A 256 18.17 -1.00 -7.84
N VAL A 257 17.74 0.20 -7.44
CA VAL A 257 16.52 0.83 -7.96
C VAL A 257 16.77 1.35 -9.38
N LEU A 258 15.86 1.03 -10.29
CA LEU A 258 15.94 1.36 -11.71
C LEU A 258 14.86 2.38 -12.07
N ASN A 259 14.21 2.23 -13.22
CA ASN A 259 13.18 3.12 -13.73
C ASN A 259 11.87 3.01 -12.94
N GLY A 260 11.11 4.11 -12.91
CA GLY A 260 9.73 4.11 -12.43
C GLY A 260 8.80 3.29 -13.33
N VAL A 261 7.68 2.85 -12.76
CA VAL A 261 6.66 2.05 -13.45
C VAL A 261 5.38 2.88 -13.57
N SER A 262 4.98 3.20 -14.79
CA SER A 262 3.78 4.00 -15.07
C SER A 262 2.49 3.17 -14.98
N PHE A 263 1.37 3.85 -14.75
CA PHE A 263 0.05 3.22 -14.75
C PHE A 263 -0.39 2.82 -16.16
N ILE A 264 -0.89 1.59 -16.30
CA ILE A 264 -1.48 1.04 -17.53
C ILE A 264 -2.97 0.77 -17.28
N GLU A 265 -3.84 1.49 -17.96
CA GLU A 265 -5.29 1.25 -17.90
C GLU A 265 -5.69 0.07 -18.78
N GLY A 266 -5.06 -0.06 -19.95
CA GLY A 266 -5.35 -1.17 -20.85
C GLY A 266 -4.50 -1.16 -22.12
N VAL A 267 -4.78 -2.11 -23.00
CA VAL A 267 -4.11 -2.30 -24.28
C VAL A 267 -5.13 -2.61 -25.36
N ALA A 268 -4.95 -2.06 -26.55
CA ALA A 268 -5.78 -2.32 -27.72
C ALA A 268 -4.91 -2.71 -28.93
N ASN A 269 -5.48 -3.52 -29.82
CA ASN A 269 -4.83 -3.89 -31.08
C ASN A 269 -5.01 -2.88 -32.21
N THR A 270 -5.80 -1.84 -31.99
CA THR A 270 -6.07 -0.81 -32.99
C THR A 270 -5.63 0.54 -32.48
N ASP A 271 -5.18 1.37 -33.41
CA ASP A 271 -5.15 2.82 -33.23
C ASP A 271 -6.31 3.42 -34.03
N PHE A 272 -7.31 3.97 -33.34
CA PHE A 272 -8.54 4.47 -33.97
C PHE A 272 -8.28 5.67 -34.89
N ASP A 273 -7.34 6.53 -34.52
CA ASP A 273 -7.02 7.74 -35.27
C ASP A 273 -6.20 7.42 -36.52
N LYS A 274 -5.28 6.44 -36.41
CA LYS A 274 -4.36 6.08 -37.50
C LYS A 274 -4.80 4.87 -38.33
N ARG A 275 -5.88 4.19 -37.95
CA ARG A 275 -6.35 2.91 -38.55
C ARG A 275 -5.25 1.85 -38.66
N ILE A 276 -4.34 1.82 -37.69
CA ILE A 276 -3.27 0.82 -37.62
C ILE A 276 -3.78 -0.37 -36.81
N PHE A 277 -3.59 -1.58 -37.32
CA PHE A 277 -3.97 -2.83 -36.66
C PHE A 277 -2.74 -3.68 -36.39
N SER A 278 -2.67 -4.26 -35.20
CA SER A 278 -1.70 -5.29 -34.85
C SER A 278 -2.41 -6.63 -34.63
N ASN A 279 -1.86 -7.70 -35.19
CA ASN A 279 -2.29 -9.06 -34.87
C ASN A 279 -1.51 -9.65 -33.68
N ILE A 280 -0.57 -8.90 -33.11
CA ILE A 280 0.28 -9.38 -32.02
C ILE A 280 -0.51 -9.32 -30.72
N SER A 281 -0.61 -10.48 -30.06
CA SER A 281 -1.16 -10.57 -28.71
C SER A 281 -0.21 -9.88 -27.73
N PHE A 282 -0.75 -8.92 -26.96
CA PHE A 282 0.01 -8.18 -25.95
C PHE A 282 0.54 -9.07 -24.81
N ILE A 283 -0.06 -10.25 -24.61
CA ILE A 283 0.35 -11.24 -23.60
C ILE A 283 1.79 -11.72 -23.86
N HIS A 284 2.27 -11.63 -25.10
CA HIS A 284 3.64 -12.01 -25.46
C HIS A 284 4.62 -10.83 -25.38
N ASN A 285 4.19 -9.65 -24.92
CA ASN A 285 5.08 -8.52 -24.64
C ASN A 285 5.56 -8.60 -23.18
N PRO A 286 6.79 -9.07 -22.92
CA PRO A 286 7.27 -9.30 -21.56
C PRO A 286 7.34 -8.03 -20.72
N GLN A 287 7.70 -6.89 -21.32
CA GLN A 287 7.82 -5.61 -20.59
C GLN A 287 6.46 -5.09 -20.12
N LEU A 288 5.44 -5.25 -20.97
CA LEU A 288 4.07 -4.91 -20.62
C LEU A 288 3.54 -5.82 -19.51
N MET A 289 3.76 -7.13 -19.63
CA MET A 289 3.33 -8.08 -18.61
C MET A 289 4.03 -7.83 -17.28
N GLU A 290 5.34 -7.54 -17.31
CA GLU A 290 6.10 -7.12 -16.14
C GLU A 290 5.49 -5.88 -15.48
N SER A 291 5.20 -4.84 -16.25
CA SER A 291 4.60 -3.61 -15.74
C SER A 291 3.21 -3.84 -15.13
N LEU A 292 2.36 -4.67 -15.76
CA LEU A 292 1.06 -5.05 -15.23
C LEU A 292 1.18 -5.88 -13.94
N SER A 293 2.19 -6.74 -13.86
CA SER A 293 2.48 -7.51 -12.64
C SER A 293 2.91 -6.61 -11.50
N TYR A 294 3.81 -5.66 -11.75
CA TYR A 294 4.27 -4.68 -10.76
C TYR A 294 3.13 -3.77 -10.30
N GLN A 295 2.33 -3.24 -11.24
CA GLN A 295 1.12 -2.47 -10.95
C GLN A 295 0.16 -3.27 -10.07
N SER A 296 -0.06 -4.54 -10.38
CA SER A 296 -0.95 -5.41 -9.62
C SER A 296 -0.52 -5.59 -8.16
N ILE A 297 0.78 -5.76 -7.92
CA ILE A 297 1.33 -5.88 -6.58
C ILE A 297 1.16 -4.56 -5.81
N MET A 298 1.41 -3.42 -6.47
CA MET A 298 1.20 -2.10 -5.88
C MET A 298 -0.30 -1.82 -5.62
N ASP A 299 -1.22 -2.31 -6.46
CA ASP A 299 -2.67 -2.17 -6.25
C ASP A 299 -3.11 -2.93 -5.00
N ALA A 300 -2.71 -4.20 -4.90
CA ALA A 300 -3.00 -5.03 -3.75
C ALA A 300 -2.41 -4.43 -2.45
N PHE A 301 -1.23 -3.82 -2.54
CA PHE A 301 -0.61 -3.10 -1.42
C PHE A 301 -1.35 -1.80 -1.09
N GLY A 302 -1.74 -1.01 -2.08
CA GLY A 302 -2.55 0.19 -1.93
C GLY A 302 -3.91 -0.12 -1.29
N THR A 303 -4.52 -1.25 -1.62
CA THR A 303 -5.78 -1.73 -1.00
C THR A 303 -5.66 -1.91 0.52
N LEU A 304 -4.46 -2.20 1.04
CA LEU A 304 -4.23 -2.28 2.48
C LEU A 304 -4.17 -0.90 3.14
N LEU A 305 -3.53 0.05 2.45
CA LEU A 305 -3.13 1.33 3.01
C LEU A 305 -4.19 2.41 2.81
N VAL A 306 -4.74 2.53 1.61
CA VAL A 306 -5.68 3.59 1.23
C VAL A 306 -6.87 3.62 2.17
N GLY A 307 -7.28 4.83 2.53
CA GLY A 307 -8.34 5.08 3.49
C GLY A 307 -7.87 5.99 4.62
N SER A 308 -8.57 5.95 5.74
CA SER A 308 -8.32 6.84 6.88
C SER A 308 -8.57 6.15 8.20
N ILE A 309 -7.81 6.60 9.21
CA ILE A 309 -8.16 6.46 10.62
C ILE A 309 -8.53 7.87 11.07
N SER A 310 -9.74 8.01 11.61
CA SER A 310 -10.29 9.30 11.97
C SER A 310 -10.95 9.26 13.33
N THR A 311 -10.80 10.36 14.06
CA THR A 311 -11.45 10.56 15.33
C THR A 311 -12.63 11.52 15.17
N GLU A 312 -13.82 11.03 15.50
CA GLU A 312 -15.05 11.82 15.51
C GLU A 312 -15.34 12.32 16.93
N ILE A 313 -15.56 13.63 17.08
CA ILE A 313 -15.87 14.30 18.34
C ILE A 313 -17.29 14.84 18.28
N ALA A 314 -18.10 14.48 19.28
CA ALA A 314 -19.48 14.92 19.44
C ALA A 314 -19.67 15.68 20.78
N VAL A 315 -20.44 16.78 20.78
CA VAL A 315 -20.73 17.54 22.01
C VAL A 315 -22.09 17.16 22.60
N VAL A 316 -22.09 16.47 23.73
CA VAL A 316 -23.31 16.15 24.47
C VAL A 316 -23.71 17.33 25.35
N ILE A 317 -24.81 17.99 25.00
CA ILE A 317 -25.36 19.14 25.76
C ILE A 317 -26.30 18.61 26.85
N ASN A 318 -25.93 18.79 28.12
CA ASN A 318 -26.73 18.35 29.24
C ASN A 318 -27.81 19.39 29.57
N ARG A 319 -29.10 19.10 29.28
CA ARG A 319 -30.23 20.03 29.45
C ARG A 319 -30.47 20.52 30.88
N LYS A 320 -29.83 19.92 31.90
CA LYS A 320 -30.00 20.26 33.32
C LYS A 320 -28.89 21.15 33.93
N GLY A 321 -27.92 21.60 33.14
CA GLY A 321 -27.06 22.73 33.50
C GLY A 321 -25.60 22.42 33.85
N SER A 322 -24.74 23.31 33.33
CA SER A 322 -23.33 23.62 33.66
C SER A 322 -22.20 22.99 32.83
N HIS A 323 -22.30 21.76 32.31
CA HIS A 323 -21.16 21.18 31.56
C HIS A 323 -21.58 20.49 30.26
N ASN A 324 -20.96 20.94 29.16
CA ASN A 324 -20.94 20.23 27.90
C ASN A 324 -19.87 19.14 28.01
N THR A 325 -20.22 17.89 27.72
CA THR A 325 -19.25 16.79 27.69
C THR A 325 -18.94 16.46 26.23
N SER A 326 -17.65 16.42 25.87
CA SER A 326 -17.24 15.94 24.54
C SER A 326 -17.06 14.42 24.61
N LEU A 327 -17.60 13.71 23.62
CA LEU A 327 -17.37 12.29 23.39
C LEU A 327 -16.51 12.16 22.14
N SER A 328 -15.40 11.44 22.22
CA SER A 328 -14.54 11.12 21.07
C SER A 328 -14.63 9.64 20.77
N ASN A 329 -14.78 9.28 19.50
CA ASN A 329 -14.65 7.90 19.02
C ASN A 329 -13.65 7.85 17.87
N THR A 330 -12.69 6.94 17.94
CA THR A 330 -11.71 6.72 16.86
C THR A 330 -12.13 5.51 16.06
N ASP A 331 -12.38 5.70 14.77
CA ASP A 331 -12.79 4.65 13.85
C ASP A 331 -11.82 4.58 12.65
N SER A 332 -11.69 3.38 12.08
CA SER A 332 -10.93 3.13 10.85
C SER A 332 -11.87 2.71 9.73
N PRO A 333 -12.70 3.63 9.19
CA PRO A 333 -13.85 3.25 8.38
C PRO A 333 -13.48 2.50 7.08
N ASN A 334 -12.33 2.81 6.47
CA ASN A 334 -12.03 2.39 5.08
C ASN A 334 -10.57 1.97 4.84
N THR A 335 -9.80 1.56 5.85
CA THR A 335 -8.41 1.08 5.69
C THR A 335 -8.18 -0.18 6.50
N THR A 336 -7.23 -1.04 6.09
CA THR A 336 -6.81 -2.22 6.84
C THR A 336 -5.39 -2.09 7.41
N ILE A 337 -4.79 -0.89 7.36
CA ILE A 337 -3.45 -0.66 7.92
C ILE A 337 -3.33 -1.09 9.39
N ALA A 338 -4.42 -0.97 10.16
CA ALA A 338 -4.49 -1.40 11.56
C ALA A 338 -4.23 -2.91 11.77
N SER A 339 -4.40 -3.72 10.73
CA SER A 339 -4.14 -5.17 10.73
C SER A 339 -2.72 -5.54 10.27
N THR A 340 -1.89 -4.54 9.96
CA THR A 340 -0.53 -4.73 9.45
C THR A 340 0.52 -4.39 10.51
N THR A 341 1.74 -4.85 10.27
CA THR A 341 2.91 -4.52 11.11
C THR A 341 3.33 -3.05 11.05
N LEU A 342 2.77 -2.24 10.13
CA LEU A 342 3.05 -0.82 10.03
C LEU A 342 2.55 -0.03 11.25
N MET A 343 1.60 -0.58 12.02
CA MET A 343 1.14 0.04 13.27
C MET A 343 2.21 0.11 14.36
N ASP A 344 3.28 -0.68 14.25
CA ASP A 344 4.38 -0.72 15.21
C ASP A 344 5.51 0.29 14.89
N THR A 345 5.33 1.12 13.86
CA THR A 345 6.26 2.20 13.49
C THR A 345 6.23 3.36 14.48
N GLU A 346 7.29 4.16 14.49
CA GLU A 346 7.41 5.31 15.39
C GLU A 346 6.25 6.30 15.20
N GLU A 347 5.92 6.59 13.94
CA GLU A 347 4.89 7.53 13.55
C GLU A 347 3.48 7.04 13.91
N MET A 348 3.21 5.73 13.87
CA MET A 348 1.84 5.18 14.10
C MET A 348 1.54 4.85 15.57
N ARG A 349 2.54 4.94 16.46
CA ARG A 349 2.44 4.52 17.87
C ARG A 349 1.32 5.22 18.64
N PHE A 350 1.09 6.51 18.39
CA PHE A 350 0.04 7.26 19.09
C PHE A 350 -1.37 6.74 18.72
N ILE A 351 -1.57 6.31 17.47
CA ILE A 351 -2.84 5.73 17.00
C ILE A 351 -3.11 4.40 17.68
N GLN A 352 -2.09 3.53 17.80
CA GLN A 352 -2.21 2.24 18.49
C GLN A 352 -2.67 2.43 19.95
N SER A 353 -2.16 3.46 20.63
CA SER A 353 -2.58 3.79 21.98
C SER A 353 -4.06 4.18 22.05
N ALA A 354 -4.56 4.91 21.05
CA ALA A 354 -5.93 5.41 21.02
C ALA A 354 -6.97 4.39 20.59
N THR A 355 -6.66 3.54 19.61
CA THR A 355 -7.55 2.45 19.18
C THR A 355 -7.63 1.33 20.23
N SER A 356 -6.64 1.21 21.12
CA SER A 356 -6.70 0.31 22.28
C SER A 356 -7.59 0.82 23.41
N LEU A 357 -7.94 2.11 23.41
CA LEU A 357 -8.82 2.74 24.38
C LEU A 357 -10.28 2.64 23.90
N GLY A 358 -10.80 1.41 23.88
CA GLY A 358 -12.26 1.22 23.91
C GLY A 358 -12.87 1.97 25.11
N PRO A 359 -14.21 2.21 25.14
CA PRO A 359 -14.84 2.87 26.27
C PRO A 359 -14.37 2.18 27.55
N LYS A 360 -13.83 2.95 28.51
CA LYS A 360 -13.28 2.46 29.79
C LYS A 360 -14.32 1.55 30.46
N SER A 361 -14.29 0.28 30.10
CA SER A 361 -15.06 -0.74 30.75
C SER A 361 -14.41 -0.91 32.11
N PRO A 362 -15.19 -1.04 33.20
CA PRO A 362 -14.66 -1.43 34.50
C PRO A 362 -13.81 -2.71 34.42
N PHE A 363 -13.95 -3.49 33.34
CA PHE A 363 -13.17 -4.68 33.05
C PHE A 363 -11.71 -4.40 32.64
N VAL A 364 -11.41 -3.24 32.04
CA VAL A 364 -10.03 -2.87 31.62
C VAL A 364 -9.16 -2.60 32.84
N ASP A 365 -9.73 -2.10 33.94
CA ASP A 365 -9.03 -1.92 35.21
C ASP A 365 -8.65 -3.27 35.88
N TYR A 366 -9.35 -4.37 35.52
CA TYR A 366 -9.11 -5.72 36.05
C TYR A 366 -8.22 -6.58 35.16
N TRP A 367 -8.10 -6.26 33.88
CA TRP A 367 -7.34 -7.03 32.91
C TRP A 367 -6.51 -6.09 32.04
N ASN A 368 -5.21 -6.00 32.35
CA ASN A 368 -4.27 -5.13 31.63
C ASN A 368 -4.04 -5.53 30.16
N GLY A 369 -4.71 -6.56 29.62
CA GLY A 369 -4.74 -6.94 28.20
C GLY A 369 -3.39 -7.35 27.58
N ARG A 370 -2.28 -7.06 28.24
CA ARG A 370 -0.91 -7.20 27.78
C ARG A 370 -0.30 -8.44 28.42
N SER A 371 -0.67 -9.61 27.91
CA SER A 371 0.07 -10.86 28.20
C SER A 371 1.43 -10.90 27.49
N VAL A 372 1.68 -9.94 26.59
CA VAL A 372 2.95 -9.78 25.87
C VAL A 372 3.37 -8.32 26.02
N SER A 373 4.53 -8.10 26.62
CA SER A 373 5.23 -6.83 26.55
C SER A 373 5.69 -6.64 25.11
N SER A 374 4.99 -5.81 24.33
CA SER A 374 5.59 -5.27 23.10
C SER A 374 6.80 -4.45 23.54
N SER A 375 7.99 -4.81 23.06
CA SER A 375 9.18 -4.00 23.29
C SER A 375 8.91 -2.62 22.70
N SER A 376 8.91 -1.61 23.54
CA SER A 376 8.60 -0.21 23.22
C SER A 376 9.64 0.48 22.32
N ASP A 377 10.61 -0.27 21.80
CA ASP A 377 11.83 0.26 21.19
C ASP A 377 11.88 -0.02 19.68
N SER A 378 10.72 -0.03 19.01
CA SER A 378 10.69 0.05 17.54
C SER A 378 11.15 1.46 17.14
N SER A 379 12.40 1.58 16.70
CA SER A 379 12.97 2.79 16.09
C SER A 379 12.80 2.80 14.57
N LEU A 380 11.90 1.97 14.03
CA LEU A 380 11.72 1.83 12.59
C LEU A 380 10.78 2.94 12.09
N LEU A 381 11.31 3.78 11.20
CA LEU A 381 10.56 4.83 10.52
C LEU A 381 9.55 4.22 9.55
N LEU A 382 8.38 4.85 9.43
CA LEU A 382 7.28 4.39 8.56
C LEU A 382 7.71 4.25 7.10
N SER A 383 8.54 5.16 6.59
CA SER A 383 9.08 5.08 5.21
C SER A 383 9.85 3.78 4.98
N LYS A 384 10.77 3.43 5.88
CA LYS A 384 11.55 2.19 5.82
C LYS A 384 10.67 0.97 6.00
N ALA A 385 9.73 1.01 6.94
CA ALA A 385 8.80 -0.11 7.15
C ALA A 385 7.94 -0.39 5.92
N LEU A 386 7.48 0.65 5.21
CA LEU A 386 6.75 0.50 3.95
C LEU A 386 7.61 -0.17 2.88
N GLU A 387 8.85 0.30 2.68
CA GLU A 387 9.77 -0.29 1.70
C GLU A 387 10.15 -1.73 2.02
N GLU A 388 10.49 -2.03 3.29
CA GLU A 388 10.83 -3.36 3.76
C GLU A 388 9.63 -4.32 3.62
N LEU A 389 8.43 -3.86 3.94
CA LEU A 389 7.23 -4.66 3.79
C LEU A 389 6.95 -4.98 2.32
N PHE A 390 7.10 -4.01 1.42
CA PHE A 390 6.93 -4.22 -0.02
C PHE A 390 8.01 -5.14 -0.62
N GLN A 391 9.25 -5.04 -0.14
CA GLN A 391 10.31 -5.98 -0.46
C GLN A 391 9.95 -7.40 0.01
N ASN A 392 9.46 -7.54 1.26
CA ASN A 392 9.05 -8.83 1.79
C ASN A 392 7.90 -9.44 0.97
N ILE A 393 6.96 -8.63 0.51
CA ILE A 393 5.91 -9.05 -0.43
C ILE A 393 6.53 -9.59 -1.72
N THR A 394 7.46 -8.84 -2.31
CA THR A 394 8.13 -9.20 -3.56
C THR A 394 8.82 -10.57 -3.49
N PHE A 395 9.57 -10.83 -2.43
CA PHE A 395 10.17 -12.15 -2.20
C PHE A 395 9.13 -13.23 -1.89
N SER A 396 8.06 -12.89 -1.16
CA SER A 396 7.00 -13.84 -0.80
C SER A 396 6.20 -14.35 -1.99
N LEU A 397 6.24 -13.67 -3.15
CA LEU A 397 5.65 -14.19 -4.38
C LEU A 397 6.30 -15.50 -4.80
N MET A 398 7.58 -15.72 -4.46
CA MET A 398 8.26 -17.01 -4.68
C MET A 398 7.65 -18.17 -3.88
N SER A 399 6.81 -17.92 -2.86
CA SER A 399 6.10 -18.98 -2.14
C SER A 399 4.96 -19.63 -2.93
N SER A 400 4.50 -19.00 -4.02
CA SER A 400 3.38 -19.49 -4.81
C SER A 400 3.83 -20.07 -6.15
N LYS A 401 3.42 -21.30 -6.44
CA LYS A 401 3.63 -21.95 -7.75
C LYS A 401 2.88 -21.26 -8.88
N MET A 402 1.92 -20.39 -8.57
CA MET A 402 1.21 -19.60 -9.57
C MET A 402 2.10 -18.50 -10.17
N PHE A 403 3.16 -18.10 -9.47
CA PHE A 403 4.05 -17.00 -9.88
C PHE A 403 5.42 -17.48 -10.35
N GLN A 404 5.64 -18.79 -10.48
CA GLN A 404 6.86 -19.43 -10.97
C GLN A 404 6.59 -20.10 -12.31
#